data_AF-A0A1G1MJV2-F1
#
_entry.id   AF-A0A1G1MJV2-F1
#
_cell.length_a   1.000
_cell.length_b   1.000
_cell.length_c   1.000
_cell.angle_alpha   90.00
_cell.angle_beta   90.00
_cell.angle_gamma   90.00
#
_symmetry.space_group_name_H-M   'P 1'
#
loop_
_entity.id
_entity.type
_entity.pdbx_description
1 polymer ?
#
loop_
_entity_poly.entity_id
_entity_poly.type
_entity_poly.pdbx_seq_one_letter_code
_entity_poly.pdbx_strand_id
1 'polypeptide(L)'
;MELLLGYSREDELLSDQLGVRYLKLAGYDPNAMIAFLEKLQEVNRRRPLAPRTYFKTHPYVPDRIRVVKQELGESIDFKDYINIEQVPHK
;
A
#
# COMPACT_ATOMS: atom_id res chain seq x y z
N MET A 1 1.11 -22.52 -1.18
CA MET A 1 2.50 -22.13 -1.47
C MET A 1 2.63 -20.68 -1.02
N GLU A 2 3.13 -20.51 0.19
CA GLU A 2 2.86 -19.39 1.10
C GLU A 2 4.11 -18.50 1.13
N LEU A 3 4.25 -17.63 0.12
CA LEU A 3 5.41 -16.74 -0.05
C LEU A 3 5.31 -15.43 0.77
N LEU A 4 4.33 -15.34 1.68
CA LEU A 4 4.01 -14.13 2.47
C LEU A 4 4.08 -14.38 3.99
N LEU A 5 4.84 -15.38 4.42
CA LEU A 5 4.97 -15.73 5.84
C LEU A 5 5.78 -14.66 6.60
N GLY A 6 5.07 -13.68 7.17
CA GLY A 6 5.46 -13.02 8.41
C GLY A 6 6.45 -11.86 8.32
N TYR A 7 6.44 -11.06 7.24
CA TYR A 7 7.10 -9.75 7.31
C TYR A 7 6.35 -8.87 8.30
N SER A 8 7.09 -8.16 9.16
CA SER A 8 6.49 -7.19 10.06
C SER A 8 5.95 -6.01 9.23
N ARG A 9 4.97 -5.29 9.77
CA ARG A 9 4.44 -4.07 9.14
C ARG A 9 5.55 -3.09 8.73
N GLU A 10 6.62 -3.03 9.52
CA GLU A 10 7.78 -2.16 9.29
C GLU A 10 8.59 -2.61 8.06
N ASP A 11 8.78 -3.91 7.88
CA ASP A 11 9.50 -4.47 6.74
C ASP A 11 8.82 -4.13 5.41
N GLU A 12 7.49 -4.13 5.39
CA GLU A 12 6.74 -3.77 4.18
C GLU A 12 6.82 -2.30 3.84
N LEU A 13 6.72 -1.43 4.85
CA LEU A 13 6.88 0.00 4.64
C LEU A 13 8.30 0.31 4.19
N LEU A 14 9.32 -0.33 4.77
CA LEU A 14 10.70 -0.23 4.32
C LEU A 14 10.86 -0.75 2.88
N SER A 15 10.21 -1.86 2.54
CA SER A 15 10.21 -2.40 1.18
C SER A 15 9.60 -1.41 0.17
N ASP A 16 8.53 -0.71 0.53
CA ASP A 16 7.92 0.31 -0.34
C ASP A 16 8.85 1.51 -0.54
N GLN A 17 9.49 1.99 0.54
CA GLN A 17 10.48 3.06 0.48
C GLN A 17 11.65 2.70 -0.44
N LEU A 18 12.26 1.55 -0.19
CA LEU A 18 13.40 1.07 -0.97
C LEU A 18 12.99 0.76 -2.42
N GLY A 19 11.82 0.17 -2.63
CA GLY A 19 11.28 -0.12 -3.96
C GLY A 19 11.15 1.14 -4.81
N VAL A 20 10.61 2.22 -4.25
CA VAL A 20 10.50 3.52 -4.92
C VAL A 20 11.86 4.15 -5.21
N ARG A 21 12.82 4.07 -4.27
CA ARG A 21 14.19 4.51 -4.51
C ARG A 21 14.81 3.77 -5.70
N TYR A 22 14.64 2.45 -5.75
CA TYR A 22 15.19 1.65 -6.83
C TYR A 22 14.49 1.88 -8.18
N LEU A 23 13.17 2.12 -8.20
CA LEU A 23 12.46 2.54 -9.41
C LEU A 23 13.09 3.82 -9.99
N LYS A 24 13.30 4.82 -9.14
CA LYS A 24 13.94 6.09 -9.53
C LYS A 24 15.37 5.86 -10.03
N LEU A 25 16.18 5.08 -9.31
CA LEU A 25 17.56 4.78 -9.70
C LEU A 25 17.67 3.99 -11.00
N ALA A 26 16.69 3.13 -11.29
CA ALA A 26 16.61 2.36 -12.51
C ALA A 26 16.02 3.13 -13.71
N GLY A 27 15.62 4.39 -13.53
CA GLY A 27 15.06 5.24 -14.59
C GLY A 27 13.58 4.97 -14.90
N TYR A 28 12.87 4.23 -14.04
CA TYR A 28 11.42 4.10 -14.12
C TYR A 28 10.72 5.30 -13.45
N ASP A 29 9.46 5.53 -13.81
CA ASP A 29 8.60 6.49 -13.13
C ASP A 29 8.27 5.98 -11.72
N PRO A 30 8.77 6.62 -10.64
CA PRO A 30 8.49 6.14 -9.29
C PRO A 30 7.03 6.37 -8.86
N ASN A 31 6.29 7.26 -9.53
CA ASN A 31 4.86 7.45 -9.29
C ASN A 31 4.02 6.25 -9.74
N ALA A 32 4.59 5.36 -10.57
CA ALA A 32 3.96 4.08 -10.89
C ALA A 32 3.71 3.21 -9.65
N MET A 33 4.49 3.37 -8.57
CA MET A 33 4.25 2.66 -7.31
C MET A 33 2.94 3.11 -6.65
N ILE A 34 2.63 4.42 -6.67
CA ILE A 34 1.38 4.96 -6.14
C ILE A 34 0.20 4.36 -6.91
N ALA A 35 0.26 4.42 -8.24
CA ALA A 35 -0.78 3.87 -9.11
C ALA A 35 -1.00 2.36 -8.88
N PHE A 36 0.08 1.61 -8.69
CA PHE A 36 0.02 0.19 -8.37
C PHE A 36 -0.70 -0.06 -7.03
N LEU A 37 -0.34 0.67 -5.98
CA LEU A 37 -0.96 0.54 -4.65
C LEU A 37 -2.45 0.92 -4.68
N GLU A 38 -2.81 1.99 -5.38
CA GLU A 38 -4.23 2.37 -5.58
C GLU A 38 -5.01 1.26 -6.29
N LYS A 39 -4.42 0.64 -7.31
CA LYS A 39 -5.05 -0.48 -8.03
C LYS A 39 -5.20 -1.71 -7.13
N LEU A 40 -4.19 -2.00 -6.32
CA LEU A 40 -4.23 -3.08 -5.34
C LEU A 40 -5.35 -2.86 -4.31
N GLN A 41 -5.54 -1.62 -3.84
CA GLN A 41 -6.65 -1.26 -2.95
C GLN A 41 -8.01 -1.49 -3.60
N GLU A 42 -8.17 -1.12 -4.87
CA GLU A 42 -9.40 -1.36 -5.63
C GLU A 42 -9.71 -2.86 -5.77
N VAL A 43 -8.70 -3.67 -6.12
CA VAL A 43 -8.87 -5.12 -6.23
C VAL A 43 -9.26 -5.74 -4.89
N ASN A 44 -8.63 -5.30 -3.79
CA ASN A 44 -8.95 -5.79 -2.45
C ASN A 44 -10.38 -5.41 -2.03
N ARG A 45 -10.84 -4.21 -2.37
CA ARG A 45 -12.24 -3.77 -2.11
C ARG A 45 -13.29 -4.60 -2.85
N ARG A 46 -12.96 -5.09 -4.05
CA ARG A 46 -13.88 -5.87 -4.89
C ARG A 46 -13.97 -7.35 -4.50
N ARG A 47 -13.09 -7.86 -3.63
CA ARG A 47 -13.14 -9.26 -3.18
C ARG A 47 -14.30 -9.47 -2.20
N PRO A 48 -15.03 -10.60 -2.30
CA PRO A 48 -16.07 -10.93 -1.32
C PRO A 48 -15.47 -10.99 0.09
N LEU A 49 -16.31 -10.70 1.10
CA LEU A 49 -15.97 -10.69 2.53
C LEU A 49 -15.51 -12.08 3.01
N ALA A 50 -14.32 -12.51 2.62
CA ALA A 50 -13.62 -13.62 3.23
C ALA A 50 -13.13 -13.17 4.61
N PRO A 51 -13.11 -14.07 5.61
CA PRO A 51 -12.62 -13.73 6.94
C PRO A 51 -11.24 -13.07 6.82
N ARG A 52 -11.17 -11.89 7.45
CA ARG A 52 -10.12 -10.88 7.41
C ARG A 52 -8.75 -11.40 7.89
N THR A 53 -8.11 -12.34 7.18
CA THR A 53 -6.78 -12.87 7.56
C THR A 53 -5.65 -11.95 7.09
N TYR A 54 -5.84 -11.25 5.96
CA TYR A 54 -4.88 -10.26 5.42
C TYR A 54 -4.55 -9.12 6.41
N PHE A 55 -5.52 -8.74 7.24
CA PHE A 55 -5.43 -7.60 8.17
C PHE A 55 -4.56 -7.85 9.40
N LYS A 56 -4.05 -9.08 9.58
CA LYS A 56 -3.16 -9.41 10.69
C LYS A 56 -1.67 -9.25 10.35
N THR A 57 -1.31 -9.17 9.08
CA THR A 57 0.10 -9.19 8.66
C THR A 57 0.53 -8.02 7.77
N HIS A 58 -0.36 -7.42 6.97
CA HIS A 58 0.00 -6.31 6.06
C HIS A 58 -0.52 -4.94 6.58
N PRO A 59 0.24 -3.82 6.45
CA PRO A 59 -0.25 -2.47 6.68
C PRO A 59 -1.41 -2.14 5.73
N TYR A 60 -2.26 -1.21 6.15
CA TYR A 60 -3.31 -0.69 5.26
C TYR A 60 -2.68 0.04 4.07
N VAL A 61 -3.31 -0.08 2.90
CA VAL A 61 -2.80 0.53 1.66
C VAL A 61 -2.57 2.06 1.76
N PRO A 62 -3.42 2.85 2.45
CA PRO A 62 -3.13 4.27 2.69
C PRO A 62 -1.79 4.54 3.40
N ASP A 63 -1.41 3.70 4.38
CA ASP A 63 -0.11 3.84 5.06
C ASP A 63 1.06 3.64 4.09
N ARG A 64 0.94 2.65 3.20
CA ARG A 64 1.93 2.35 2.17
C ARG A 64 2.06 3.51 1.17
N ILE A 65 0.92 4.03 0.69
CA ILE A 65 0.87 5.20 -0.21
C ILE A 65 1.52 6.42 0.46
N ARG A 66 1.21 6.68 1.73
CA ARG A 66 1.80 7.80 2.49
C ARG A 66 3.32 7.70 2.54
N VAL A 67 3.85 6.52 2.83
CA VAL A 67 5.30 6.29 2.91
C VAL A 67 5.98 6.47 1.55
N VAL A 68 5.35 6.02 0.47
CA VAL A 68 5.83 6.28 -0.90
C VAL A 68 5.84 7.77 -1.22
N LYS A 69 4.75 8.49 -0.93
CA LYS A 69 4.66 9.94 -1.14
C LYS A 69 5.71 10.71 -0.33
N GLN A 70 5.97 10.31 0.92
CA GLN A 70 7.03 10.87 1.75
C GLN A 70 8.41 10.71 1.10
N GLU A 71 8.71 9.52 0.59
CA GLU A 71 9.98 9.23 -0.09
C GLU A 71 10.15 10.05 -1.38
N LEU A 72 9.04 10.33 -2.08
CA LEU A 72 9.04 11.12 -3.30
C LEU A 72 8.98 12.64 -3.08
N GLY A 73 8.73 13.09 -1.84
CA GLY A 73 8.48 14.50 -1.55
C GLY A 73 7.17 15.01 -2.16
N GLU A 74 6.20 14.12 -2.38
CA GLU A 74 4.88 14.48 -2.88
C GLU A 74 3.95 14.99 -1.77
N SER A 75 2.89 15.71 -2.16
CA SER A 75 1.86 16.16 -1.22
C SER A 75 1.07 15.00 -0.65
N ILE A 76 0.95 14.99 0.68
CA ILE A 76 0.17 14.03 1.43
C ILE A 76 -1.19 14.65 1.75
N ASP A 77 -2.26 13.96 1.37
CA ASP A 77 -3.63 14.40 1.56
C ASP A 77 -4.27 13.71 2.77
N PHE A 78 -5.42 14.23 3.20
CA PHE A 78 -6.21 13.61 4.28
C PHE A 78 -6.52 12.13 4.02
N LYS A 79 -6.77 11.74 2.76
CA LYS A 79 -7.06 10.35 2.36
C LYS A 79 -5.90 9.38 2.65
N ASP A 80 -4.67 9.88 2.75
CA ASP A 80 -3.47 9.05 3.00
C ASP A 80 -3.30 8.72 4.50
N TYR A 81 -4.07 9.38 5.38
CA TYR A 81 -4.08 9.13 6.83
C TYR A 81 -5.26 8.28 7.28
N ILE A 82 -6.29 8.14 6.45
CA ILE A 82 -7.54 7.51 6.84
C ILE A 82 -7.71 6.18 6.14
N ASN A 83 -7.77 5.12 6.95
CA ASN A 83 -8.21 3.81 6.52
C ASN A 83 -9.74 3.79 6.45
N ILE A 84 -10.29 4.45 5.42
CA ILE A 84 -11.71 4.37 5.09
C ILE A 84 -11.97 2.98 4.50
N GLU A 85 -12.27 2.01 5.37
CA GLU A 85 -13.18 0.96 4.96
C GLU A 85 -14.56 1.59 4.81
N GLN A 86 -14.87 2.08 3.62
CA GLN A 86 -16.26 2.35 3.29
C GLN A 86 -16.97 1.01 3.31
N VAL A 87 -17.56 0.69 4.46
CA VAL A 87 -18.61 -0.33 4.57
C VAL A 87 -19.64 0.08 3.51
N PRO A 88 -19.99 -0.80 2.55
CA PRO A 88 -21.08 -0.47 1.65
C PRO A 88 -22.30 -0.22 2.52
N HIS A 89 -22.74 1.05 2.58
CA HIS A 89 -24.07 1.34 3.09
C HIS A 89 -25.03 0.65 2.14
N LYS A 90 -25.89 -0.17 2.75
CA LYS A 90 -26.87 -1.05 2.14
C LYS A 90 -27.68 -0.36 1.05
#